data_AF-V7B309-F1
#
_entry.id   AF-V7B309-F1
#
_cell.length_a   1.000
_cell.length_b   1.000
_cell.length_c   1.000
_cell.angle_alpha   90.00
_cell.angle_beta   90.00
_cell.angle_gamma   90.00
#
_symmetry.space_group_name_H-M   'P 1'
#
loop_
_entity.id
_entity.type
_entity.pdbx_description
1 polymer ?
#
loop_
_entity_poly.entity_id
_entity_poly.type
_entity_poly.pdbx_seq_one_letter_code
_entity_poly.pdbx_strand_id
1 'polypeptide(L)'
;MSYTTTTTTSLHSCFLLFCLLSALSCVSMFSGIETGDLEKRDDLFPQILRDEAVARLYELGKVSDGKGYLERTFLSPASMRAIILIRKWMEDAGLRTWVDQMGNVHGRVDGANANAEALLIGSHMDTVVDAGMFDGSLGIVSAISALKAMHFNGKLEKLKRPVEVIAFSDEEGVRFQTTFLGSGAIAGILPGTTLEISDKRDVMIKDFLKENSIDITEESLLKLKYDPKSVWGYVEVHIEQGPVLEQVGFPLGVVKGIAGQTRLKVTVRGSQGHAGTVPMSMRQDPMAAAAEQIVVLESLCYIYRGHSSN
;
A
#
# COMPACT_ATOMS: atom_id res chain seq x y z
N MET A 1 36.90 -53.24 25.63
CA MET A 1 37.11 -51.78 25.65
C MET A 1 35.91 -51.16 26.32
N SER A 2 36.14 -50.72 27.55
CA SER A 2 35.21 -50.01 28.43
C SER A 2 35.02 -48.57 27.92
N TYR A 3 33.81 -48.03 28.01
CA TYR A 3 33.45 -46.95 28.95
C TYR A 3 31.97 -46.60 28.79
N THR A 4 31.26 -46.76 29.90
CA THR A 4 29.90 -46.36 30.22
C THR A 4 29.82 -44.85 30.40
N THR A 5 28.70 -44.20 30.06
CA THR A 5 28.01 -43.32 31.04
C THR A 5 26.57 -43.01 30.62
N THR A 6 25.67 -43.37 31.53
CA THR A 6 24.27 -42.95 31.61
C THR A 6 24.22 -41.77 32.57
N THR A 7 23.44 -40.73 32.26
CA THR A 7 22.99 -39.77 33.30
C THR A 7 21.62 -39.19 32.93
N THR A 8 20.62 -39.67 33.64
CA THR A 8 19.36 -39.00 33.94
C THR A 8 19.61 -37.88 34.95
N THR A 9 18.96 -36.73 34.78
CA THR A 9 18.63 -35.82 35.89
C THR A 9 17.36 -35.05 35.56
N SER A 10 16.36 -35.21 36.44
CA SER A 10 15.25 -34.29 36.62
C SER A 10 15.49 -33.51 37.91
N LEU A 11 15.22 -32.20 37.94
CA LEU A 11 14.43 -31.47 38.96
C LEU A 11 14.80 -29.98 39.04
N HIS A 12 13.74 -29.17 39.22
CA HIS A 12 13.65 -27.84 39.86
C HIS A 12 13.91 -26.64 38.95
N SER A 13 12.87 -25.89 38.58
CA SER A 13 12.15 -24.89 39.42
C SER A 13 13.07 -23.73 39.82
N CYS A 14 13.01 -22.65 39.05
CA CYS A 14 13.13 -21.23 39.45
C CYS A 14 13.64 -20.44 38.24
N PHE A 15 12.76 -19.72 37.54
CA PHE A 15 13.03 -18.40 36.95
C PHE A 15 11.72 -17.88 36.33
N LEU A 16 10.77 -17.60 37.22
CA LEU A 16 9.46 -17.04 36.91
C LEU A 16 9.30 -15.75 37.72
N LEU A 17 10.21 -14.77 37.56
CA LEU A 17 10.04 -13.44 38.18
C LEU A 17 11.06 -12.38 37.70
N PHE A 18 11.16 -12.03 36.40
CA PHE A 18 11.93 -10.81 36.03
C PHE A 18 11.55 -10.10 34.71
N CYS A 19 10.31 -10.25 34.21
CA CYS A 19 9.86 -9.50 33.00
C CYS A 19 8.55 -8.70 33.18
N LEU A 20 8.11 -8.43 34.41
CA LEU A 20 6.86 -7.69 34.69
C LEU A 20 7.05 -6.21 35.09
N LEU A 21 8.27 -5.69 35.06
CA LEU A 21 8.57 -4.31 35.49
C LEU A 21 9.00 -3.34 34.38
N SER A 22 9.20 -3.80 33.14
CA SER A 22 9.47 -2.91 31.98
C SER A 22 8.23 -2.58 31.15
N ALA A 23 7.11 -3.30 31.35
CA ALA A 23 5.86 -3.04 30.63
C ALA A 23 5.02 -1.91 31.28
N LEU A 24 5.19 -1.62 32.58
CA LEU A 24 4.42 -0.55 33.23
C LEU A 24 4.94 0.86 32.95
N SER A 25 6.21 1.04 32.58
CA SER A 25 6.79 2.36 32.30
C SER A 25 6.46 2.92 30.92
N CYS A 26 5.96 2.10 29.99
CA CYS A 26 5.47 2.57 28.68
C CYS A 26 3.97 2.89 28.69
N VAL A 27 3.18 2.25 29.56
CA VAL A 27 1.73 2.49 29.63
C VAL A 27 1.42 3.87 30.22
N SER A 28 2.27 4.40 31.10
CA SER A 28 2.05 5.71 31.73
C SER A 28 2.39 6.93 30.85
N MET A 29 2.96 6.75 29.65
CA MET A 29 3.26 7.89 28.75
C MET A 29 2.16 8.18 27.71
N PHE A 30 1.19 7.28 27.54
CA PHE A 30 0.09 7.47 26.57
C PHE A 30 -1.32 7.26 27.15
N SER A 31 -1.44 6.93 28.44
CA SER A 31 -2.74 6.84 29.14
C SER A 31 -3.42 8.19 29.42
N GLY A 32 -2.96 9.27 28.79
CA GLY A 32 -3.40 10.65 29.09
C GLY A 32 -4.15 11.35 27.96
N ILE A 33 -4.38 10.71 26.81
CA ILE A 33 -5.24 11.30 25.77
C ILE A 33 -6.65 10.74 25.99
N GLU A 34 -7.33 11.25 27.03
CA GLU A 34 -8.78 11.11 27.11
C GLU A 34 -9.38 11.75 25.85
N THR A 35 -10.38 11.09 25.27
CA THR A 35 -11.14 11.59 24.10
C THR A 35 -11.71 13.00 24.29
N GLY A 36 -11.77 13.50 25.54
CA GLY A 36 -12.17 14.87 25.87
C GLY A 36 -11.13 15.96 25.56
N ASP A 37 -9.84 15.63 25.37
CA ASP A 37 -8.80 16.64 25.07
C ASP A 37 -8.72 17.01 23.57
N LEU A 38 -9.31 16.19 22.69
CA LEU A 38 -9.46 16.51 21.26
C LEU A 38 -10.61 17.48 21.01
N GLU A 39 -11.62 17.52 21.89
CA GLU A 39 -12.79 18.41 21.74
C GLU A 39 -12.50 19.88 22.11
N LYS A 40 -11.37 20.17 22.78
CA LYS A 40 -10.97 21.54 23.17
C LYS A 40 -10.05 22.25 22.17
N ARG A 41 -9.85 21.66 20.99
CA ARG A 41 -9.04 22.22 19.90
C ARG A 41 -9.96 22.71 18.78
N ASP A 42 -10.45 23.94 18.93
CA ASP A 42 -11.23 24.67 17.91
C ASP A 42 -10.49 24.82 16.55
N ASP A 43 -9.23 24.39 16.47
CA ASP A 43 -8.34 24.44 15.31
C ASP A 43 -8.22 23.13 14.51
N LEU A 44 -8.96 22.07 14.87
CA LEU A 44 -8.88 20.77 14.18
C LEU A 44 -9.84 20.59 12.99
N PHE A 45 -10.74 21.54 12.72
CA PHE A 45 -11.66 21.48 11.57
C PHE A 45 -12.33 20.09 11.39
N PRO A 46 -13.02 19.52 12.40
CA PRO A 46 -13.55 18.16 12.34
C PRO A 46 -14.53 17.95 11.18
N GLN A 47 -15.23 19.01 10.74
CA GLN A 47 -16.10 18.96 9.57
C GLN A 47 -15.31 18.65 8.28
N ILE A 48 -14.06 19.11 8.18
CA ILE A 48 -13.17 18.86 7.03
C ILE A 48 -12.40 17.54 7.22
N LEU A 49 -11.76 17.38 8.38
CA LEU A 49 -10.83 16.27 8.64
C LEU A 49 -11.53 14.94 8.90
N ARG A 50 -12.79 14.96 9.38
CA ARG A 50 -13.57 13.75 9.66
C ARG A 50 -14.78 13.65 8.75
N ASP A 51 -15.72 14.60 8.85
CA ASP A 51 -17.05 14.42 8.25
C ASP A 51 -16.98 14.46 6.71
N GLU A 52 -16.33 15.46 6.14
CA GLU A 52 -16.11 15.58 4.69
C GLU A 52 -15.15 14.50 4.17
N ALA A 53 -14.07 14.19 4.90
CA ALA A 53 -13.16 13.11 4.53
C ALA A 53 -13.88 11.76 4.41
N VAL A 54 -14.69 11.40 5.41
CA VAL A 54 -15.49 10.18 5.39
C VAL A 54 -16.51 10.22 4.25
N ALA A 55 -17.19 11.35 4.02
CA ALA A 55 -18.12 11.49 2.91
C ALA A 55 -17.44 11.26 1.55
N ARG A 56 -16.23 11.80 1.34
CA ARG A 56 -15.44 11.60 0.11
C ARG A 56 -15.02 10.15 -0.07
N LEU A 57 -14.64 9.44 1.00
CA LEU A 57 -14.34 8.01 0.95
C LEU A 57 -15.57 7.21 0.50
N TYR A 58 -16.75 7.49 1.06
CA TYR A 58 -18.00 6.85 0.64
C TYR A 58 -18.40 7.22 -0.80
N GLU A 59 -18.17 8.46 -1.23
CA GLU A 59 -18.45 8.90 -2.59
C GLU A 59 -17.53 8.17 -3.58
N LEU A 60 -16.22 8.15 -3.33
CA LEU A 60 -15.24 7.44 -4.16
C LEU A 60 -15.47 5.92 -4.15
N GLY A 61 -15.86 5.35 -3.01
CA GLY A 61 -16.20 3.93 -2.87
C GLY A 61 -17.42 3.49 -3.68
N LYS A 62 -18.26 4.42 -4.14
CA LYS A 62 -19.38 4.13 -5.06
C LYS A 62 -18.99 4.23 -6.54
N VAL A 63 -17.79 4.74 -6.83
CA VAL A 63 -17.30 4.87 -8.21
C VAL A 63 -16.70 3.54 -8.63
N SER A 64 -17.56 2.68 -9.17
CA SER A 64 -17.25 1.31 -9.57
C SER A 64 -17.75 1.03 -10.98
N ASP A 65 -17.06 0.14 -11.71
CA ASP A 65 -17.57 -0.51 -12.92
C ASP A 65 -18.22 -1.87 -12.61
N GLY A 66 -17.95 -2.43 -11.43
CA GLY A 66 -18.59 -3.63 -10.90
C GLY A 66 -20.03 -3.38 -10.44
N LYS A 67 -20.91 -4.38 -10.63
CA LYS A 67 -22.30 -4.32 -10.13
C LYS A 67 -22.38 -4.96 -8.75
N GLY A 68 -22.57 -4.14 -7.72
CA GLY A 68 -22.73 -4.61 -6.33
C GLY A 68 -21.43 -4.84 -5.58
N TYR A 69 -20.29 -4.53 -6.20
CA TYR A 69 -18.95 -4.57 -5.59
C TYR A 69 -18.09 -3.43 -6.16
N LEU A 70 -16.99 -3.09 -5.48
CA LEU A 70 -16.05 -2.07 -5.95
C LEU A 70 -15.02 -2.68 -6.90
N GLU A 71 -14.93 -2.11 -8.10
CA GLU A 71 -13.91 -2.41 -9.09
C GLU A 71 -13.64 -1.13 -9.89
N ARG A 72 -12.38 -0.67 -9.81
CA ARG A 72 -11.92 0.52 -10.51
C ARG A 72 -10.49 0.27 -10.99
N THR A 73 -10.37 -0.32 -12.18
CA THR A 73 -9.08 -0.69 -12.78
C THR A 73 -8.49 0.43 -13.63
N PHE A 74 -7.21 0.30 -14.01
CA PHE A 74 -6.44 1.29 -14.76
C PHE A 74 -7.18 1.88 -15.98
N LEU A 75 -7.42 3.20 -15.93
CA LEU A 75 -8.14 4.01 -16.94
C LEU A 75 -9.47 3.40 -17.42
N SER A 76 -10.11 2.61 -16.57
CA SER A 76 -11.48 2.16 -16.77
C SER A 76 -12.46 3.35 -16.71
N PRO A 77 -13.71 3.21 -17.19
CA PRO A 77 -14.72 4.24 -17.02
C PRO A 77 -14.88 4.71 -15.55
N ALA A 78 -14.77 3.80 -14.57
CA ALA A 78 -14.75 4.17 -13.14
C ALA A 78 -13.52 5.00 -12.77
N SER A 79 -12.34 4.64 -13.29
CA SER A 79 -11.12 5.41 -13.08
C SER A 79 -11.28 6.84 -13.61
N MET A 80 -11.87 7.01 -14.79
CA MET A 80 -12.11 8.34 -15.37
C MET A 80 -13.07 9.18 -14.50
N ARG A 81 -14.13 8.56 -13.95
CA ARG A 81 -15.04 9.22 -13.00
C ARG A 81 -14.32 9.60 -11.70
N ALA A 82 -13.45 8.73 -11.18
CA ALA A 82 -12.66 8.99 -9.98
C ALA A 82 -11.66 10.13 -10.19
N ILE A 83 -10.96 10.16 -11.33
CA ILE A 83 -10.06 11.25 -11.71
C ILE A 83 -10.77 12.60 -11.63
N ILE A 84 -11.99 12.70 -12.19
CA ILE A 84 -12.79 13.94 -12.17
C ILE A 84 -13.13 14.36 -10.73
N LEU A 85 -13.56 13.42 -9.88
CA LEU A 85 -13.89 13.70 -8.48
C LEU A 85 -12.68 14.14 -7.67
N ILE A 86 -11.57 13.41 -7.77
CA ILE A 86 -10.34 13.70 -7.03
C ILE A 86 -9.80 15.08 -7.42
N ARG A 87 -9.77 15.41 -8.72
CA ARG A 87 -9.38 16.74 -9.18
C ARG A 87 -10.26 17.84 -8.60
N LYS A 88 -11.57 17.66 -8.62
CA LYS A 88 -12.52 18.61 -8.02
C LYS A 88 -12.25 18.81 -6.53
N TRP A 89 -11.93 17.75 -5.80
CA TRP A 89 -11.60 17.85 -4.36
C TRP A 89 -10.26 18.51 -4.09
N MET A 90 -9.26 18.30 -4.95
CA MET A 90 -7.97 19.00 -4.89
C MET A 90 -8.15 20.50 -5.19
N GLU A 91 -8.94 20.85 -6.21
CA GLU A 91 -9.27 22.25 -6.54
C GLU A 91 -10.01 22.95 -5.39
N ASP A 92 -10.98 22.27 -4.78
CA ASP A 92 -11.69 22.74 -3.58
C ASP A 92 -10.77 22.90 -2.35
N ALA A 93 -9.67 22.12 -2.28
CA ALA A 93 -8.62 22.29 -1.29
C ALA A 93 -7.63 23.45 -1.60
N GLY A 94 -7.84 24.18 -2.70
CA GLY A 94 -6.98 25.29 -3.12
C GLY A 94 -5.75 24.86 -3.93
N LEU A 95 -5.75 23.65 -4.49
CA LEU A 95 -4.60 23.11 -5.22
C LEU A 95 -4.74 23.33 -6.74
N ARG A 96 -3.63 23.60 -7.41
CA ARG A 96 -3.53 23.55 -8.87
C ARG A 96 -3.44 22.10 -9.33
N THR A 97 -4.31 21.68 -10.25
CA THR A 97 -4.41 20.28 -10.68
C THR A 97 -4.00 20.02 -12.12
N TRP A 98 -3.50 18.82 -12.40
CA TRP A 98 -3.32 18.27 -13.74
C TRP A 98 -3.39 16.73 -13.69
N VAL A 99 -3.50 16.11 -14.87
CA VAL A 99 -3.37 14.65 -15.05
C VAL A 99 -2.18 14.42 -15.96
N ASP A 100 -1.29 13.51 -15.58
CA ASP A 100 -0.12 13.19 -16.39
C ASP A 100 -0.42 12.12 -17.47
N GLN A 101 0.59 11.77 -18.27
CA GLN A 101 0.44 10.81 -19.37
C GLN A 101 0.36 9.34 -18.91
N MET A 102 0.49 9.06 -17.61
CA MET A 102 0.20 7.74 -17.05
C MET A 102 -1.18 7.72 -16.36
N GLY A 103 -1.88 8.85 -16.27
CA GLY A 103 -3.17 8.93 -15.60
C GLY A 103 -3.08 9.24 -14.10
N ASN A 104 -1.90 9.60 -13.59
CA ASN A 104 -1.77 10.11 -12.23
C ASN A 104 -2.50 11.45 -12.12
N VAL A 105 -3.20 11.66 -11.01
CA VAL A 105 -3.83 12.95 -10.72
C VAL A 105 -2.99 13.71 -9.72
N HIS A 106 -2.61 14.93 -10.08
CA HIS A 106 -1.78 15.79 -9.26
C HIS A 106 -2.58 16.97 -8.74
N GLY A 107 -2.32 17.35 -7.49
CA GLY A 107 -2.78 18.59 -6.87
C GLY A 107 -1.65 19.25 -6.11
N ARG A 108 -1.23 20.45 -6.51
CA ARG A 108 -0.06 21.13 -5.96
C ARG A 108 -0.37 22.52 -5.41
N VAL A 109 0.29 22.84 -4.29
CA VAL A 109 0.48 24.22 -3.82
C VAL A 109 1.97 24.50 -3.67
N ASP A 110 2.41 25.69 -4.07
CA ASP A 110 3.84 26.06 -4.06
C ASP A 110 4.32 26.55 -2.68
N GLY A 111 3.38 26.99 -1.82
CA GLY A 111 3.69 27.55 -0.51
C GLY A 111 4.50 28.84 -0.61
N ALA A 112 5.29 29.13 0.43
CA ALA A 112 6.08 30.35 0.54
C ALA A 112 7.33 30.36 -0.37
N ASN A 113 7.79 29.19 -0.83
CA ASN A 113 8.95 29.07 -1.70
C ASN A 113 8.75 27.95 -2.73
N ALA A 114 8.29 28.34 -3.93
CA ALA A 114 8.04 27.44 -5.05
C ALA A 114 9.29 26.64 -5.52
N ASN A 115 10.50 27.16 -5.24
CA ASN A 115 11.77 26.57 -5.67
C ASN A 115 12.36 25.61 -4.65
N ALA A 116 11.75 25.44 -3.47
CA ALA A 116 12.20 24.45 -2.49
C ALA A 116 11.83 23.02 -2.94
N GLU A 117 12.56 22.04 -2.42
CA GLU A 117 12.25 20.62 -2.61
C GLU A 117 10.82 20.32 -2.12
N ALA A 118 10.01 19.70 -2.97
CA ALA A 118 8.60 19.44 -2.70
C ALA A 118 8.41 18.24 -1.75
N LEU A 119 7.44 18.33 -0.85
CA LEU A 119 6.90 17.18 -0.15
C LEU A 119 5.82 16.55 -1.01
N LEU A 120 6.02 15.29 -1.40
CA LEU A 120 5.00 14.50 -2.07
C LEU A 120 4.16 13.77 -1.01
N ILE A 121 2.85 13.77 -1.18
CA ILE A 121 1.93 12.98 -0.38
C ILE A 121 1.07 12.20 -1.35
N GLY A 122 0.92 10.89 -1.19
CA GLY A 122 0.18 10.13 -2.17
C GLY A 122 -0.30 8.79 -1.68
N SER A 123 -1.07 8.17 -2.56
CA SER A 123 -1.45 6.76 -2.54
C SER A 123 -2.11 6.45 -3.89
N HIS A 124 -2.76 5.30 -4.05
CA HIS A 124 -3.34 4.87 -5.31
C HIS A 124 -4.86 5.03 -5.38
N MET A 125 -5.38 5.25 -6.59
CA MET A 125 -6.82 5.38 -6.80
C MET A 125 -7.45 4.13 -7.39
N ASP A 126 -6.68 3.25 -8.04
CA ASP A 126 -7.20 2.00 -8.58
C ASP A 126 -7.46 0.97 -7.48
N THR A 127 -8.23 -0.05 -7.82
CA THR A 127 -8.59 -1.13 -6.89
C THR A 127 -8.48 -2.49 -7.57
N VAL A 128 -8.34 -3.53 -6.75
CA VAL A 128 -8.66 -4.90 -7.16
C VAL A 128 -10.16 -5.09 -7.47
N VAL A 129 -10.50 -6.27 -7.98
CA VAL A 129 -11.89 -6.73 -8.11
C VAL A 129 -12.44 -7.05 -6.73
N ASP A 130 -13.66 -6.58 -6.44
CA ASP A 130 -14.33 -6.78 -5.14
C ASP A 130 -13.53 -6.21 -3.97
N ALA A 131 -13.03 -4.98 -4.15
CA ALA A 131 -12.18 -4.29 -3.20
C ALA A 131 -12.94 -3.64 -2.05
N GLY A 132 -12.23 -3.35 -0.96
CA GLY A 132 -12.67 -2.40 0.06
C GLY A 132 -12.49 -0.95 -0.41
N MET A 133 -13.22 -0.01 0.20
CA MET A 133 -13.20 1.41 -0.20
C MET A 133 -12.05 2.25 0.38
N PHE A 134 -11.25 1.68 1.28
CA PHE A 134 -10.20 2.42 2.01
C PHE A 134 -8.80 2.24 1.41
N ASP A 135 -8.56 1.11 0.77
CA ASP A 135 -7.29 0.77 0.12
C ASP A 135 -6.94 1.83 -0.94
N GLY A 136 -5.76 2.43 -0.81
CA GLY A 136 -5.34 3.61 -1.58
C GLY A 136 -6.10 4.92 -1.31
N SER A 137 -7.43 4.87 -1.38
CA SER A 137 -8.33 6.02 -1.28
C SER A 137 -8.18 6.79 0.04
N LEU A 138 -7.87 6.10 1.15
CA LEU A 138 -7.63 6.72 2.45
C LEU A 138 -6.45 7.70 2.39
N GLY A 139 -5.36 7.34 1.72
CA GLY A 139 -4.17 8.20 1.63
C GLY A 139 -4.45 9.47 0.86
N ILE A 140 -5.13 9.35 -0.28
CA ILE A 140 -5.50 10.48 -1.14
C ILE A 140 -6.44 11.44 -0.39
N VAL A 141 -7.53 10.92 0.17
CA VAL A 141 -8.53 11.76 0.85
C VAL A 141 -7.95 12.43 2.09
N SER A 142 -7.14 11.71 2.88
CA SER A 142 -6.48 12.27 4.06
C SER A 142 -5.57 13.45 3.71
N ALA A 143 -4.77 13.32 2.65
CA ALA A 143 -3.88 14.38 2.18
C ALA A 143 -4.66 15.63 1.73
N ILE A 144 -5.71 15.43 0.93
CA ILE A 144 -6.56 16.54 0.46
C ILE A 144 -7.25 17.24 1.64
N SER A 145 -7.81 16.49 2.60
CA SER A 145 -8.47 17.06 3.77
C SER A 145 -7.51 17.86 4.66
N ALA A 146 -6.28 17.37 4.86
CA ALA A 146 -5.26 18.10 5.61
C ALA A 146 -4.91 19.44 4.94
N LEU A 147 -4.71 19.44 3.62
CA LEU A 147 -4.42 20.67 2.88
C LEU A 147 -5.63 21.60 2.83
N LYS A 148 -6.86 21.08 2.71
CA LYS A 148 -8.08 21.89 2.78
C LYS A 148 -8.23 22.59 4.15
N ALA A 149 -7.93 21.90 5.25
CA ALA A 149 -7.92 22.52 6.57
C ALA A 149 -6.87 23.65 6.68
N MET A 150 -5.68 23.46 6.07
CA MET A 150 -4.67 24.51 5.97
C MET A 150 -5.08 25.67 5.06
N HIS A 151 -5.85 25.40 4.01
CA HIS A 151 -6.41 26.43 3.15
C HIS A 151 -7.39 27.31 3.94
N PHE A 152 -8.32 26.68 4.67
CA PHE A 152 -9.36 27.36 5.43
C PHE A 152 -8.82 28.23 6.58
N ASN A 153 -7.70 27.83 7.19
CA ASN A 153 -7.05 28.62 8.24
C ASN A 153 -5.94 29.57 7.74
N GLY A 154 -5.81 29.74 6.43
CA GLY A 154 -4.86 30.67 5.81
C GLY A 154 -3.38 30.30 6.01
N LYS A 155 -3.08 29.01 6.18
CA LYS A 155 -1.71 28.47 6.33
C LYS A 155 -1.19 27.79 5.07
N LEU A 156 -2.04 27.44 4.10
CA LEU A 156 -1.64 26.72 2.88
C LEU A 156 -0.50 27.45 2.14
N GLU A 157 -0.66 28.74 1.86
CA GLU A 157 0.37 29.57 1.19
C GLU A 157 1.62 29.84 2.07
N LYS A 158 1.54 29.54 3.38
CA LYS A 158 2.65 29.74 4.33
C LYS A 158 3.50 28.48 4.50
N LEU A 159 3.16 27.39 3.82
CA LEU A 159 3.97 26.18 3.81
C LEU A 159 5.40 26.50 3.37
N LYS A 160 6.40 26.01 4.10
CA LYS A 160 7.82 26.35 3.84
C LYS A 160 8.34 25.83 2.49
N ARG A 161 7.66 24.85 1.92
CA ARG A 161 7.99 24.15 0.69
C ARG A 161 6.71 23.81 -0.07
N PRO A 162 6.81 23.51 -1.37
CA PRO A 162 5.68 23.00 -2.13
C PRO A 162 5.19 21.68 -1.53
N VAL A 163 3.88 21.47 -1.58
CA VAL A 163 3.26 20.19 -1.25
C VAL A 163 2.43 19.75 -2.45
N GLU A 164 2.62 18.50 -2.83
CA GLU A 164 1.92 17.90 -3.96
C GLU A 164 1.25 16.60 -3.54
N VAL A 165 -0.06 16.55 -3.74
CA VAL A 165 -0.84 15.32 -3.60
C VAL A 165 -0.86 14.60 -4.92
N ILE A 166 -0.45 13.33 -4.94
CA ILE A 166 -0.50 12.48 -6.13
C ILE A 166 -1.42 11.29 -5.84
N ALA A 167 -2.51 11.19 -6.59
CA ALA A 167 -3.28 9.97 -6.69
C ALA A 167 -2.71 9.15 -7.84
N PHE A 168 -1.97 8.10 -7.51
CA PHE A 168 -1.31 7.24 -8.48
C PHE A 168 -2.31 6.33 -9.19
N SER A 169 -2.03 6.04 -10.46
CA SER A 169 -2.76 5.07 -11.27
C SER A 169 -2.06 3.71 -11.31
N ASP A 170 -2.84 2.63 -11.28
CA ASP A 170 -2.38 1.23 -11.46
C ASP A 170 -1.27 0.83 -10.50
N GLU A 171 -1.53 0.95 -9.20
CA GLU A 171 -0.72 0.32 -8.15
C GLU A 171 -0.93 -1.19 -8.16
N GLU A 172 -2.19 -1.62 -8.21
CA GLU A 172 -2.61 -3.01 -8.01
C GLU A 172 -2.28 -3.90 -9.22
N GLY A 173 -2.06 -3.29 -10.38
CA GLY A 173 -1.63 -3.98 -11.60
C GLY A 173 -2.66 -4.97 -12.16
N VAL A 174 -3.95 -4.79 -11.85
CA VAL A 174 -5.02 -5.77 -12.16
C VAL A 174 -5.12 -6.07 -13.65
N ARG A 175 -5.02 -5.03 -14.49
CA ARG A 175 -5.27 -5.15 -15.92
C ARG A 175 -4.08 -5.70 -16.69
N PHE A 176 -2.90 -5.13 -16.48
CA PHE A 176 -1.68 -5.41 -17.25
C PHE A 176 -0.66 -6.28 -16.51
N GLN A 177 -0.92 -6.64 -15.25
CA GLN A 177 0.01 -7.42 -14.39
C GLN A 177 1.36 -6.72 -14.19
N THR A 178 1.39 -5.40 -14.30
CA THR A 178 2.60 -4.58 -14.25
C THR A 178 2.90 -4.03 -12.87
N THR A 179 1.87 -3.72 -12.06
CA THR A 179 1.95 -3.00 -10.78
C THR A 179 2.72 -1.67 -10.86
N PHE A 180 2.30 -0.68 -10.09
CA PHE A 180 3.02 0.60 -9.96
C PHE A 180 3.28 1.36 -11.28
N LEU A 181 2.38 1.34 -12.28
CA LEU A 181 2.64 2.11 -13.52
C LEU A 181 2.75 3.60 -13.24
N GLY A 182 1.80 4.15 -12.47
CA GLY A 182 1.75 5.57 -12.14
C GLY A 182 2.99 6.03 -11.36
N SER A 183 3.26 5.40 -10.22
CA SER A 183 4.40 5.74 -9.36
C SER A 183 5.74 5.38 -9.99
N GLY A 184 5.81 4.28 -10.75
CA GLY A 184 7.00 3.88 -11.49
C GLY A 184 7.41 4.89 -12.56
N ALA A 185 6.45 5.52 -13.24
CA ALA A 185 6.69 6.58 -14.20
C ALA A 185 7.32 7.82 -13.52
N ILE A 186 6.73 8.25 -12.39
CA ILE A 186 7.22 9.39 -11.59
C ILE A 186 8.61 9.11 -10.99
N ALA A 187 8.87 7.87 -10.57
CA ALA A 187 10.17 7.45 -10.07
C ALA A 187 11.22 7.25 -11.19
N GLY A 188 10.80 7.21 -12.46
CA GLY A 188 11.67 6.98 -13.61
C GLY A 188 12.25 5.58 -13.69
N ILE A 189 11.56 4.59 -13.12
CA ILE A 189 12.01 3.18 -13.10
C ILE A 189 11.38 2.33 -14.19
N LEU A 190 10.38 2.85 -14.91
CA LEU A 190 9.75 2.14 -16.03
C LEU A 190 10.62 2.23 -17.29
N PRO A 191 11.07 1.10 -17.85
CA PRO A 191 11.71 1.09 -19.17
C PRO A 191 10.68 1.39 -20.27
N GLY A 192 11.14 1.87 -21.43
CA GLY A 192 10.27 2.12 -22.59
C GLY A 192 9.47 0.89 -23.04
N THR A 193 10.03 -0.31 -22.87
CA THR A 193 9.37 -1.59 -23.14
C THR A 193 8.10 -1.82 -22.32
N THR A 194 7.89 -1.08 -21.22
CA THR A 194 6.63 -1.12 -20.45
C THR A 194 5.43 -0.82 -21.34
N LEU A 195 5.57 0.09 -22.32
CA LEU A 195 4.51 0.49 -23.24
C LEU A 195 4.04 -0.64 -24.18
N GLU A 196 4.82 -1.71 -24.30
CA GLU A 196 4.56 -2.88 -25.16
C GLU A 196 3.91 -4.05 -24.39
N ILE A 197 3.74 -3.91 -23.06
CA ILE A 197 3.08 -4.92 -22.24
C ILE A 197 1.60 -4.98 -22.60
N SER A 198 1.09 -6.20 -22.78
CA SER A 198 -0.29 -6.45 -23.22
C SER A 198 -1.16 -6.97 -22.09
N ASP A 199 -2.44 -6.57 -22.07
CA ASP A 199 -3.44 -7.17 -21.20
C ASP A 199 -3.84 -8.58 -21.68
N LYS A 200 -4.74 -9.25 -20.95
CA LYS A 200 -5.23 -10.61 -21.31
C LYS A 200 -5.98 -10.69 -22.66
N ARG A 201 -6.26 -9.55 -23.31
CA ARG A 201 -6.92 -9.44 -24.61
C ARG A 201 -5.96 -8.95 -25.70
N ASP A 202 -4.65 -9.02 -25.45
CA ASP A 202 -3.58 -8.61 -26.37
C ASP A 202 -3.61 -7.11 -26.73
N VAL A 203 -4.22 -6.27 -25.89
CA VAL A 203 -4.16 -4.80 -26.04
C VAL A 203 -2.92 -4.30 -25.31
N MET A 204 -2.01 -3.60 -26.01
CA MET A 204 -0.81 -3.01 -25.39
C MET A 204 -1.14 -1.74 -24.58
N ILE A 205 -0.33 -1.44 -23.55
CA ILE A 205 -0.46 -0.22 -22.75
C ILE A 205 -0.49 1.04 -23.63
N LYS A 206 0.42 1.16 -24.61
CA LYS A 206 0.44 2.32 -25.52
C LYS A 206 -0.86 2.50 -26.30
N ASP A 207 -1.46 1.41 -26.77
CA ASP A 207 -2.68 1.45 -27.55
C ASP A 207 -3.86 1.79 -26.66
N PHE A 208 -3.89 1.24 -25.44
CA PHE A 208 -4.91 1.53 -24.45
C PHE A 208 -4.86 2.99 -23.94
N LEU A 209 -3.67 3.55 -23.75
CA LEU A 209 -3.51 4.97 -23.41
C LEU A 209 -4.03 5.85 -24.56
N LYS A 210 -3.71 5.49 -25.80
CA LYS A 210 -4.21 6.18 -26.99
C LYS A 210 -5.74 6.12 -27.13
N GLU A 211 -6.36 5.00 -26.80
CA GLU A 211 -7.84 4.87 -26.73
C GLU A 211 -8.45 5.83 -25.70
N ASN A 212 -7.74 6.13 -24.62
CA ASN A 212 -8.14 7.13 -23.61
C ASN A 212 -7.68 8.55 -23.96
N SER A 213 -7.33 8.81 -25.23
CA SER A 213 -6.85 10.10 -25.73
C SER A 213 -5.56 10.60 -25.05
N ILE A 214 -4.74 9.68 -24.53
CA ILE A 214 -3.42 9.96 -23.97
C ILE A 214 -2.38 9.50 -24.98
N ASP A 215 -1.69 10.46 -25.60
CA ASP A 215 -0.55 10.16 -26.48
C ASP A 215 0.72 10.04 -25.64
N ILE A 216 1.37 8.87 -25.73
CA ILE A 216 2.59 8.57 -24.99
C ILE A 216 3.64 7.94 -25.91
N THR A 217 4.84 8.49 -25.86
CA THR A 217 6.06 7.95 -26.43
C THR A 217 7.03 7.57 -25.31
N GLU A 218 8.04 6.75 -25.61
CA GLU A 218 9.13 6.46 -24.68
C GLU A 218 9.81 7.75 -24.17
N GLU A 219 10.02 8.73 -25.05
CA GLU A 219 10.59 10.03 -24.67
C GLU A 219 9.69 10.77 -23.66
N SER A 220 8.37 10.77 -23.89
CA SER A 220 7.43 11.42 -22.97
C SER A 220 7.28 10.68 -21.64
N LEU A 221 7.35 9.34 -21.63
CA LEU A 221 7.37 8.54 -20.41
C LEU A 221 8.59 8.90 -19.55
N LEU A 222 9.77 9.03 -20.17
CA LEU A 222 11.00 9.43 -19.49
C LEU A 222 10.95 10.87 -18.95
N LYS A 223 10.07 11.72 -19.47
CA LYS A 223 9.85 13.10 -19.00
C LYS A 223 8.92 13.19 -17.80
N LEU A 224 8.14 12.15 -17.50
CA LEU A 224 7.29 12.11 -16.30
C LEU A 224 8.10 12.02 -15.00
N LYS A 225 9.32 11.49 -15.07
CA LYS A 225 10.14 11.29 -13.89
C LYS A 225 10.46 12.60 -13.18
N TYR A 226 10.45 12.57 -11.85
CA TYR A 226 10.86 13.72 -11.05
C TYR A 226 12.37 13.73 -10.93
N ASP A 227 12.97 14.92 -10.88
CA ASP A 227 14.36 15.06 -10.45
C ASP A 227 14.42 14.70 -8.96
N PRO A 228 15.22 13.71 -8.52
CA PRO A 228 15.36 13.41 -7.10
C PRO A 228 15.76 14.63 -6.25
N LYS A 229 16.45 15.62 -6.85
CA LYS A 229 16.82 16.88 -6.17
C LYS A 229 15.68 17.87 -6.01
N SER A 230 14.54 17.65 -6.66
CA SER A 230 13.33 18.47 -6.48
C SER A 230 12.37 17.90 -5.45
N VAL A 231 12.66 16.72 -4.89
CA VAL A 231 11.80 16.00 -3.94
C VAL A 231 12.46 15.92 -2.57
N TRP A 232 11.80 16.47 -1.55
CA TRP A 232 12.26 16.42 -0.17
C TRP A 232 11.96 15.08 0.50
N GLY A 233 10.81 14.52 0.16
CA GLY A 233 10.33 13.26 0.72
C GLY A 233 8.95 12.90 0.17
N TYR A 234 8.56 11.66 0.46
CA TYR A 234 7.25 11.11 0.14
C TYR A 234 6.60 10.58 1.42
N VAL A 235 5.33 10.89 1.64
CA VAL A 235 4.53 10.38 2.75
C VAL A 235 3.26 9.73 2.22
N GLU A 236 2.94 8.56 2.75
CA GLU A 236 1.72 7.84 2.42
C GLU A 236 0.99 7.44 3.70
N VAL A 237 -0.31 7.68 3.72
CA VAL A 237 -1.21 7.17 4.76
C VAL A 237 -1.95 5.99 4.15
N HIS A 238 -1.94 4.87 4.84
CA HIS A 238 -2.54 3.64 4.35
C HIS A 238 -3.23 2.88 5.49
N ILE A 239 -4.22 2.06 5.13
CA ILE A 239 -4.74 1.06 6.08
C ILE A 239 -3.68 -0.02 6.32
N GLU A 240 -3.71 -0.65 7.49
CA GLU A 240 -2.73 -1.69 7.84
C GLU A 240 -2.78 -2.91 6.91
N GLN A 241 -3.97 -3.22 6.37
CA GLN A 241 -4.28 -4.48 5.66
C GLN A 241 -3.97 -5.74 6.51
N GLY A 242 -3.85 -5.56 7.82
CA GLY A 242 -3.55 -6.60 8.81
C GLY A 242 -4.27 -6.33 10.13
N PRO A 243 -4.20 -7.27 11.08
CA PRO A 243 -4.94 -7.20 12.34
C PRO A 243 -4.13 -6.64 13.51
N VAL A 244 -2.87 -6.22 13.32
CA VAL A 244 -1.94 -5.93 14.42
C VAL A 244 -2.39 -4.71 15.20
N LEU A 245 -2.66 -3.58 14.55
CA LEU A 245 -3.09 -2.33 15.20
C LEU A 245 -4.41 -2.51 15.95
N GLU A 246 -5.35 -3.25 15.37
CA GLU A 246 -6.59 -3.63 16.06
C GLU A 246 -6.29 -4.46 17.31
N GLN A 247 -5.45 -5.49 17.19
CA GLN A 247 -5.09 -6.37 18.30
C GLN A 247 -4.36 -5.62 19.43
N VAL A 248 -3.51 -4.64 19.10
CA VAL A 248 -2.79 -3.84 20.10
C VAL A 248 -3.57 -2.59 20.55
N GLY A 249 -4.73 -2.31 19.97
CA GLY A 249 -5.61 -1.20 20.33
C GLY A 249 -5.09 0.19 19.97
N PHE A 250 -4.25 0.32 18.92
CA PHE A 250 -3.70 1.60 18.49
C PHE A 250 -4.33 2.07 17.16
N PRO A 251 -4.70 3.35 17.02
CA PRO A 251 -5.34 3.86 15.79
C PRO A 251 -4.33 4.25 14.69
N LEU A 252 -3.03 4.23 14.97
CA LEU A 252 -1.97 4.67 14.06
C LEU A 252 -0.68 3.89 14.33
N GLY A 253 -0.04 3.44 13.26
CA GLY A 253 1.31 2.86 13.27
C GLY A 253 2.26 3.66 12.39
N VAL A 254 3.51 3.82 12.84
CA VAL A 254 4.59 4.38 12.00
C VAL A 254 5.31 3.22 11.33
N VAL A 255 5.14 3.10 10.01
CA VAL A 255 5.78 2.05 9.22
C VAL A 255 7.28 2.28 9.17
N LYS A 256 8.07 1.29 9.65
CA LYS A 256 9.54 1.34 9.59
C LYS A 256 10.12 0.84 8.27
N GLY A 257 9.38 -0.02 7.57
CA GLY A 257 9.81 -0.65 6.32
C GLY A 257 8.75 -1.60 5.80
N ILE A 258 8.93 -2.02 4.55
CA ILE A 258 8.04 -2.94 3.84
C ILE A 258 8.78 -4.27 3.67
N ALA A 259 8.08 -5.40 3.85
CA ALA A 259 8.67 -6.71 3.64
C ALA A 259 9.07 -6.92 2.17
N GLY A 260 10.28 -7.42 1.93
CA GLY A 260 10.66 -7.88 0.60
C GLY A 260 9.84 -9.10 0.19
N GLN A 261 9.29 -9.11 -1.03
CA GLN A 261 8.49 -10.23 -1.54
C GLN A 261 9.26 -11.00 -2.62
N THR A 262 9.18 -12.33 -2.56
CA THR A 262 9.62 -13.22 -3.65
C THR A 262 8.49 -14.19 -3.96
N ARG A 263 8.07 -14.25 -5.23
CA ARG A 263 7.05 -15.19 -5.71
C ARG A 263 7.73 -16.28 -6.53
N LEU A 264 7.51 -17.55 -6.17
CA LEU A 264 8.13 -18.69 -6.84
C LEU A 264 7.05 -19.61 -7.42
N LYS A 265 7.28 -20.13 -8.63
CA LYS A 265 6.48 -21.21 -9.21
C LYS A 265 7.28 -22.50 -9.13
N VAL A 266 6.82 -23.44 -8.30
CA VAL A 266 7.45 -24.75 -8.13
C VAL A 266 6.67 -25.81 -8.90
N THR A 267 7.38 -26.68 -9.63
CA THR A 267 6.77 -27.83 -10.32
C THR A 267 7.33 -29.11 -9.72
N VAL A 268 6.47 -29.88 -9.04
CA VAL A 268 6.82 -31.20 -8.50
C VAL A 268 6.42 -32.26 -9.54
N ARG A 269 7.39 -33.08 -9.97
CA ARG A 269 7.17 -34.14 -10.95
C ARG A 269 7.28 -35.50 -10.27
N GLY A 270 6.35 -36.38 -10.61
CA GLY A 270 6.30 -37.76 -10.13
C GLY A 270 5.91 -38.70 -11.26
N SER A 271 5.46 -39.90 -10.90
CA SER A 271 5.05 -40.93 -11.85
C SER A 271 3.55 -41.22 -11.73
N GLN A 272 2.86 -41.30 -12.88
CA GLN A 272 1.45 -41.71 -12.91
C GLN A 272 1.32 -43.22 -12.64
N GLY A 273 0.33 -43.61 -11.85
CA GLY A 273 0.08 -45.00 -11.51
C GLY A 273 -1.33 -45.22 -10.97
N HIS A 274 -1.86 -46.43 -11.11
CA HIS A 274 -3.20 -46.75 -10.63
C HIS A 274 -3.22 -46.83 -9.09
N ALA A 275 -4.08 -46.01 -8.46
CA ALA A 275 -4.09 -45.80 -7.01
C ALA A 275 -4.36 -47.06 -6.18
N GLY A 276 -5.02 -48.08 -6.74
CA GLY A 276 -5.27 -49.35 -6.06
C GLY A 276 -4.20 -50.42 -6.25
N THR A 277 -3.32 -50.30 -7.25
CA THR A 277 -2.43 -51.41 -7.64
C THR A 277 -0.95 -51.07 -7.54
N VAL A 278 -0.57 -49.79 -7.51
CA VAL A 278 0.82 -49.40 -7.23
C VAL A 278 1.06 -49.44 -5.72
N PRO A 279 1.93 -50.34 -5.22
CA PRO A 279 2.26 -50.43 -3.80
C PRO A 279 2.86 -49.11 -3.30
N MET A 280 2.63 -48.78 -2.04
CA MET A 280 3.11 -47.51 -1.45
C MET A 280 4.61 -47.31 -1.60
N SER A 281 5.41 -48.36 -1.44
CA SER A 281 6.88 -48.32 -1.57
C SER A 281 7.39 -48.03 -2.99
N MET A 282 6.53 -48.10 -4.01
CA MET A 282 6.88 -47.87 -5.41
C MET A 282 6.32 -46.55 -5.95
N ARG A 283 5.58 -45.79 -5.14
CA ARG A 283 4.99 -44.53 -5.58
C ARG A 283 6.04 -43.43 -5.67
N GLN A 284 5.88 -42.59 -6.68
CA GLN A 284 6.50 -41.28 -6.78
C GLN A 284 5.37 -40.26 -6.88
N ASP A 285 4.66 -40.07 -5.77
CA ASP A 285 3.45 -39.26 -5.72
C ASP A 285 3.81 -37.77 -5.60
N PRO A 286 3.58 -36.94 -6.63
CA PRO A 286 3.93 -35.53 -6.59
C PRO A 286 3.07 -34.72 -5.62
N MET A 287 1.85 -35.19 -5.28
CA MET A 287 0.97 -34.49 -4.35
C MET A 287 1.44 -34.67 -2.91
N ALA A 288 1.80 -35.89 -2.53
CA ALA A 288 2.37 -36.16 -1.21
C ALA A 288 3.66 -35.36 -0.98
N ALA A 289 4.56 -35.36 -1.98
CA ALA A 289 5.79 -34.57 -1.93
C ALA A 289 5.53 -33.05 -1.82
N ALA A 290 4.55 -32.51 -2.55
CA ALA A 290 4.19 -31.10 -2.46
C ALA A 290 3.61 -30.73 -1.09
N ALA A 291 2.78 -31.60 -0.49
CA ALA A 291 2.22 -31.38 0.84
C ALA A 291 3.32 -31.30 1.92
N GLU A 292 4.30 -32.20 1.87
CA GLU A 292 5.46 -32.16 2.78
C GLU A 292 6.27 -30.88 2.61
N GLN A 293 6.52 -30.44 1.37
CA GLN A 293 7.22 -29.18 1.09
C GLN A 293 6.50 -27.97 1.69
N ILE A 294 5.17 -27.91 1.58
CA ILE A 294 4.36 -26.81 2.15
C ILE A 294 4.50 -26.75 3.67
N VAL A 295 4.38 -27.88 4.36
CA VAL A 295 4.51 -27.95 5.83
C VAL A 295 5.91 -27.54 6.28
N VAL A 296 6.95 -27.99 5.57
CA VAL A 296 8.33 -27.59 5.87
C VAL A 296 8.51 -26.08 5.68
N LEU A 297 8.02 -25.50 4.58
CA LEU A 297 8.12 -24.06 4.33
C LEU A 297 7.44 -23.23 5.43
N GLU A 298 6.24 -23.62 5.86
CA GLU A 298 5.55 -22.95 6.97
C GLU A 298 6.39 -23.02 8.26
N SER A 299 6.96 -24.19 8.57
CA SER A 299 7.79 -24.35 9.79
C SER A 299 9.03 -23.46 9.79
N LEU A 300 9.67 -23.26 8.62
CA LEU A 300 10.83 -22.39 8.47
C LEU A 300 10.46 -20.91 8.74
N CYS A 301 9.26 -20.48 8.32
CA CYS A 301 8.77 -19.12 8.59
C CYS A 301 8.59 -18.84 10.09
N TYR A 302 8.23 -19.83 10.91
CA TYR A 302 8.16 -19.67 12.36
C TYR A 302 9.53 -19.53 13.03
N ILE A 303 10.53 -20.30 12.56
CA ILE A 303 11.88 -20.31 13.16
C ILE A 303 12.58 -18.96 12.95
N TYR A 304 12.43 -18.34 11.78
CA TYR A 304 13.09 -17.07 11.47
C TYR A 304 12.51 -15.84 12.20
N ARG A 305 11.27 -15.91 12.72
CA ARG A 305 10.70 -14.83 13.54
C ARG A 305 11.46 -14.60 14.86
N GLY A 306 12.24 -15.57 15.34
CA GLY A 306 13.04 -15.44 16.56
C GLY A 306 14.30 -14.56 16.44
N HIS A 307 14.68 -14.14 15.23
CA HIS A 307 15.90 -13.35 14.99
C HIS A 307 15.63 -11.93 14.47
N SER A 308 14.37 -11.55 14.27
CA SER A 308 13.97 -10.23 13.75
C SER A 308 13.37 -9.37 14.86
N SER A 309 14.17 -9.06 15.88
CA SER A 309 13.90 -8.00 16.83
C SER A 309 15.07 -7.03 16.83
N ASN A 310 14.95 -5.97 16.00
CA ASN A 310 15.66 -4.70 16.08
C ASN A 310 14.76 -3.59 15.52
#